data_AF-A0A9E5KCT4-F1
#
_entry.id   AF-A0A9E5KCT4-F1
#
_cell.length_a   1.000
_cell.length_b   1.000
_cell.length_c   1.000
_cell.angle_alpha   90.00
_cell.angle_beta   90.00
_cell.angle_gamma   90.00
#
_symmetry.space_group_name_H-M   'P 1'
#
loop_
_entity.id
_entity.type
_entity.pdbx_description
1 polymer ?
#
loop_
_entity_poly.entity_id
_entity_poly.type
_entity_poly.pdbx_seq_one_letter_code
_entity_poly.pdbx_strand_id
1 'polypeptide(L)'
;MDRAPRVQMAQLIKARLQLTNVLGPIIPHSIDTLREIPSSQRASGDVPLGGYNAITSRGRLESLVPSQLVWLDIAIGDSTLFAVKHERQELLYYSRQDNRLHQRLRHIAFVVDGSLSASRNKPKNLPFQRMTLVMSCLLTLWSRLEGILAREALRLSWIFVGHRNSLKDEFQLLSRLLAPEVAEGRMAFEYMSEKNRDIWIAQQFRERGLFQPIDIIADGSHGFPELVFNEQQRLGIMLQGDRLQLKGEKNQLVDNSVWPDDWARTIGVLEEMLTST
;
A
#
# COMPACT_ATOMS: atom_id res chain seq x y z
N MET A 1 5.99 -1.65 38.35
CA MET A 1 5.58 -0.95 37.11
C MET A 1 6.65 -1.18 36.06
N ASP A 2 6.27 -1.82 34.96
CA ASP A 2 7.18 -2.54 34.06
C ASP A 2 8.06 -1.59 33.23
N ARG A 3 9.38 -1.58 33.48
CA ARG A 3 10.34 -0.71 32.79
C ARG A 3 10.72 -1.23 31.40
N ALA A 4 10.63 -2.55 31.20
CA ALA A 4 11.03 -3.22 29.97
C ALA A 4 10.34 -2.69 28.68
N PRO A 5 9.00 -2.53 28.61
CA PRO A 5 8.34 -2.08 27.38
C PRO A 5 8.68 -0.63 27.02
N ARG A 6 8.90 0.24 28.02
CA ARG A 6 9.29 1.64 27.78
C ARG A 6 10.69 1.76 27.18
N VAL A 7 11.62 0.92 27.65
CA VAL A 7 12.99 0.89 27.11
C VAL A 7 12.99 0.39 25.66
N GLN A 8 12.23 -0.66 25.34
CA GLN A 8 12.11 -1.16 23.96
C GLN A 8 11.48 -0.12 23.04
N MET A 9 10.42 0.57 23.47
CA MET A 9 9.81 1.65 22.70
C MET A 9 10.80 2.79 22.43
N ALA A 10 11.57 3.20 23.43
CA ALA A 10 12.58 4.24 23.27
C ALA A 10 13.70 3.82 22.30
N GLN A 11 14.14 2.55 22.35
CA GLN A 11 15.11 2.01 21.40
C GLN A 11 14.55 1.98 19.97
N LEU A 12 13.29 1.59 19.80
CA LEU A 12 12.62 1.57 18.50
C LEU A 12 12.52 2.97 17.88
N ILE A 13 12.10 3.96 18.68
CA ILE A 13 12.02 5.36 18.23
C ILE A 13 13.42 5.89 17.88
N LYS A 14 14.43 5.58 18.69
CA LYS A 14 15.82 6.01 18.43
C LYS A 14 16.39 5.38 17.16
N ALA A 15 16.15 4.10 16.93
CA ALA A 15 16.56 3.41 15.71
C ALA A 15 15.87 4.00 14.46
N ARG A 16 14.55 4.24 14.55
CA ARG A 16 13.78 4.89 13.48
C ARG A 16 14.30 6.29 13.15
N LEU A 17 14.67 7.08 14.17
CA LEU A 17 15.24 8.41 13.96
C LEU A 17 16.58 8.34 13.23
N GLN A 18 17.44 7.35 13.54
CA GLN A 18 18.70 7.17 12.82
C GLN A 18 18.48 6.88 11.33
N LEU A 19 17.54 6.01 10.98
CA LEU A 19 17.18 5.74 9.58
C LEU A 19 16.61 6.98 8.88
N THR A 20 15.71 7.69 9.55
CA THR A 20 15.06 8.88 8.99
C THR A 20 16.08 9.98 8.69
N ASN A 21 17.07 10.16 9.57
CA ASN A 21 18.14 11.14 9.36
C ASN A 21 19.01 10.82 8.14
N VAL A 22 19.24 9.53 7.86
CA VAL A 22 20.06 9.08 6.71
C VAL A 22 19.30 9.19 5.41
N LEU A 23 18.01 8.80 5.42
CA LEU A 23 17.13 8.86 4.25
C LEU A 23 16.77 10.29 3.83
N GLY A 24 16.96 11.26 4.73
CA GLY A 24 16.61 12.65 4.47
C GLY A 24 15.08 12.89 4.42
N PRO A 25 14.66 14.12 4.08
CA PRO A 25 13.25 14.49 4.05
C PRO A 25 12.49 13.68 2.99
N ILE A 26 11.22 13.40 3.28
CA ILE A 26 10.31 12.82 2.29
C ILE A 26 10.03 13.91 1.26
N ILE A 27 10.42 13.65 0.01
CA ILE A 27 10.04 14.50 -1.11
C ILE A 27 8.73 13.92 -1.64
N PRO A 28 7.57 14.53 -1.34
CA PRO A 28 6.33 14.08 -1.95
C PRO A 28 6.52 14.17 -3.46
N HIS A 29 6.30 13.07 -4.17
CA HIS A 29 6.15 13.18 -5.61
C HIS A 29 4.96 14.12 -5.82
N SER A 30 5.17 15.22 -6.54
CA SER A 30 4.08 16.12 -6.91
C SER A 30 3.06 15.29 -7.67
N ILE A 31 2.02 14.84 -6.98
CA ILE A 31 0.79 14.44 -7.64
C ILE A 31 0.09 15.75 -7.98
N ASP A 32 0.69 16.52 -8.90
CA ASP A 32 -0.05 17.52 -9.65
C ASP A 32 -1.27 16.79 -10.22
N THR A 33 -2.47 17.13 -9.72
CA THR A 33 -3.83 16.64 -10.06
C THR A 33 -4.61 15.78 -9.05
N LEU A 34 -4.36 15.86 -7.75
CA LEU A 34 -5.39 15.49 -6.77
C LEU A 34 -5.96 16.72 -6.06
N ARG A 35 -7.01 17.31 -6.67
CA ARG A 35 -7.99 18.10 -5.93
C ARG A 35 -8.56 17.19 -4.83
N GLU A 36 -8.22 17.46 -3.57
CA GLU A 36 -8.81 16.81 -2.41
C GLU A 36 -10.34 17.00 -2.43
N ILE A 37 -11.09 15.91 -2.39
CA ILE A 37 -12.54 15.93 -2.17
C ILE A 37 -12.78 15.36 -0.76
N PRO A 38 -13.49 16.08 0.14
CA PRO A 38 -13.75 15.62 1.49
C PRO A 38 -14.51 14.28 1.51
N SER A 39 -13.98 13.34 2.29
CA SER A 39 -14.41 11.95 2.43
C SER A 39 -15.65 11.74 3.31
N SER A 40 -16.70 12.55 3.13
CA SER A 40 -17.98 12.39 3.83
C SER A 40 -19.07 11.80 2.94
N GLN A 41 -18.84 10.62 2.36
CA GLN A 41 -19.89 9.70 1.90
C GLN A 41 -19.24 8.41 1.38
N ARG A 42 -19.27 7.35 2.19
CA ARG A 42 -19.15 5.98 1.70
C ARG A 42 -20.44 5.25 2.02
N ALA A 43 -21.24 4.98 1.00
CA ALA A 43 -22.09 3.79 0.93
C ALA A 43 -22.62 3.62 -0.50
N SER A 44 -22.29 2.48 -1.09
CA SER A 44 -22.87 1.90 -2.31
C SER A 44 -22.63 2.61 -3.65
N GLY A 45 -22.20 1.81 -4.64
CA GLY A 45 -22.33 2.12 -6.06
C GLY A 45 -21.17 2.93 -6.64
N ASP A 46 -20.54 2.38 -7.67
CA ASP A 46 -19.75 3.14 -8.63
C ASP A 46 -20.62 4.28 -9.20
N VAL A 47 -20.57 5.46 -8.58
CA VAL A 47 -21.06 6.69 -9.20
C VAL A 47 -19.85 7.42 -9.76
N PRO A 48 -19.62 7.40 -11.08
CA PRO A 48 -18.50 8.10 -11.68
C PRO A 48 -18.65 9.63 -11.50
N LEU A 49 -17.89 10.18 -10.55
CA LEU A 49 -17.71 11.61 -10.28
C LEU A 49 -16.84 12.28 -11.36
N GLY A 50 -17.26 12.23 -12.62
CA GLY A 50 -16.58 12.87 -13.74
C GLY A 50 -17.33 14.13 -14.20
N GLY A 51 -16.64 15.27 -14.29
CA GLY A 51 -17.15 16.50 -14.91
C GLY A 51 -16.98 16.53 -16.44
N TYR A 52 -17.55 17.54 -17.09
CA TYR A 52 -17.42 17.78 -18.52
C TYR A 52 -16.12 18.54 -18.83
N ASN A 53 -15.32 18.04 -19.77
CA ASN A 53 -14.04 18.67 -20.11
C ASN A 53 -14.07 19.50 -21.39
N ALA A 54 -14.88 19.09 -22.36
CA ALA A 54 -15.06 19.80 -23.61
C ALA A 54 -16.40 19.41 -24.25
N ILE A 55 -16.89 20.27 -25.13
CA ILE A 55 -18.03 20.02 -26.00
C ILE A 55 -17.47 19.83 -27.42
N THR A 56 -17.86 18.74 -28.08
CA THR A 56 -17.42 18.35 -29.42
C THR A 56 -18.63 17.97 -30.26
N SER A 57 -18.52 18.08 -31.59
CA SER A 57 -19.58 17.65 -32.51
C SER A 57 -19.47 16.19 -32.96
N ARG A 58 -18.56 15.41 -32.34
CA ARG A 58 -18.31 14.01 -32.67
C ARG A 58 -18.28 13.15 -31.40
N GLY A 59 -19.02 12.04 -31.36
CA GLY A 59 -19.05 11.12 -30.20
C GLY A 59 -20.07 9.99 -30.32
N ARG A 60 -20.15 9.13 -29.29
CA ARG A 60 -21.19 8.09 -29.15
C ARG A 60 -22.49 8.69 -28.60
N LEU A 61 -23.64 8.05 -28.84
CA LEU A 61 -24.98 8.49 -28.38
C LEU A 61 -25.05 8.71 -26.85
N GLU A 62 -24.30 7.93 -26.07
CA GLU A 62 -24.17 8.08 -24.62
C GLU A 62 -23.56 9.42 -24.18
N SER A 63 -22.90 10.13 -25.09
CA SER A 63 -22.20 11.40 -24.85
C SER A 63 -23.02 12.65 -25.23
N LEU A 64 -24.30 12.53 -25.58
CA LEU A 64 -25.16 13.67 -25.94
C LEU A 64 -25.64 14.46 -24.71
N VAL A 65 -25.78 15.78 -24.85
CA VAL A 65 -26.33 16.65 -23.79
C VAL A 65 -27.74 16.18 -23.36
N PRO A 66 -28.11 16.21 -22.07
CA PRO A 66 -29.42 15.71 -21.60
C PRO A 66 -30.64 16.29 -22.33
N SER A 67 -30.60 17.58 -22.69
CA SER A 67 -31.66 18.22 -23.46
C SER A 67 -31.82 17.68 -24.88
N GLN A 68 -30.80 17.00 -25.41
CA GLN A 68 -30.76 16.36 -26.73
C GLN A 68 -31.24 14.90 -26.66
N LEU A 69 -30.96 14.20 -25.56
CA LEU A 69 -31.38 12.81 -25.32
C LEU A 69 -32.92 12.64 -25.24
N VAL A 70 -33.62 13.61 -24.62
CA VAL A 70 -35.09 13.59 -24.46
C VAL A 70 -35.84 13.45 -25.79
N TRP A 71 -35.23 13.86 -26.91
CA TRP A 71 -35.84 13.85 -28.23
C TRP A 71 -35.65 12.54 -29.01
N LEU A 72 -34.79 11.62 -28.53
CA LEU A 72 -34.55 10.35 -29.21
C LEU A 72 -35.72 9.38 -29.07
N ASP A 73 -36.38 9.35 -27.90
CA ASP A 73 -37.52 8.45 -27.66
C ASP A 73 -38.78 8.85 -28.46
N ILE A 74 -38.82 10.08 -28.97
CA ILE A 74 -39.96 10.64 -29.72
C ILE A 74 -39.79 10.45 -31.24
N ALA A 75 -38.60 10.07 -31.71
CA ALA A 75 -38.21 10.13 -33.13
C ALA A 75 -38.31 8.81 -33.91
N ILE A 76 -39.06 7.81 -33.42
CA ILE A 76 -39.30 6.57 -34.17
C ILE A 76 -40.42 6.81 -35.19
N GLY A 77 -40.12 7.48 -36.31
CA GLY A 77 -41.02 7.50 -37.48
C GLY A 77 -40.96 8.75 -38.36
N ASP A 78 -40.69 9.92 -37.80
CA ASP A 78 -40.67 11.19 -38.55
C ASP A 78 -39.27 11.80 -38.58
N SER A 79 -38.88 12.41 -39.71
CA SER A 79 -37.61 13.11 -39.88
C SER A 79 -37.57 14.35 -38.98
N THR A 80 -37.23 14.16 -37.71
CA THR A 80 -37.14 15.24 -36.74
C THR A 80 -35.98 16.16 -37.09
N LEU A 81 -36.06 17.43 -36.64
CA LEU A 81 -34.94 18.39 -36.69
C LEU A 81 -33.65 17.78 -36.11
N PHE A 82 -33.79 16.82 -35.20
CA PHE A 82 -32.70 16.07 -34.60
C PHE A 82 -32.00 15.11 -35.56
N ALA A 83 -32.75 14.38 -36.39
CA ALA A 83 -32.18 13.50 -37.41
C ALA A 83 -31.34 14.30 -38.42
N VAL A 84 -31.84 15.46 -38.85
CA VAL A 84 -31.12 16.38 -39.74
C VAL A 84 -29.85 16.93 -39.07
N LYS A 85 -29.93 17.31 -37.79
CA LYS A 85 -28.75 17.78 -37.02
C LYS A 85 -27.71 16.70 -36.80
N HIS A 86 -28.13 15.44 -36.61
CA HIS A 86 -27.23 14.30 -36.52
C HIS A 86 -26.49 14.08 -37.84
N GLU A 87 -27.21 14.03 -38.96
CA GLU A 87 -26.60 13.88 -40.30
C GLU A 87 -25.61 15.00 -40.64
N ARG A 88 -25.91 16.23 -40.19
CA ARG A 88 -25.04 17.41 -40.39
C ARG A 88 -23.89 17.54 -39.39
N GLN A 89 -23.74 16.60 -38.45
CA GLN A 89 -22.76 16.68 -37.36
C GLN A 89 -22.89 17.98 -36.53
N GLU A 90 -24.12 18.46 -36.33
CA GLU A 90 -24.43 19.66 -35.55
C GLU A 90 -24.81 19.34 -34.10
N LEU A 91 -24.85 18.05 -33.72
CA LEU A 91 -25.11 17.62 -32.35
C LEU A 91 -23.92 17.87 -31.44
N LEU A 92 -24.21 18.22 -30.19
CA LEU A 92 -23.18 18.53 -29.20
C LEU A 92 -23.02 17.33 -28.28
N TYR A 93 -21.84 16.73 -28.35
CA TYR A 93 -21.40 15.67 -27.47
C TYR A 93 -20.48 16.26 -26.41
N TYR A 94 -20.58 15.80 -25.17
CA TYR A 94 -19.60 16.11 -24.14
C TYR A 94 -18.50 15.05 -24.16
N SER A 95 -17.24 15.48 -24.16
CA SER A 95 -16.15 14.58 -23.80
C SER A 95 -16.14 14.46 -22.29
N ARG A 96 -16.49 13.28 -21.77
CA ARG A 96 -16.31 12.98 -20.36
C ARG A 96 -14.81 12.95 -20.07
N GLN A 97 -14.37 13.54 -18.96
CA GLN A 97 -13.08 13.11 -18.45
C GLN A 97 -13.17 11.62 -18.16
N ASP A 98 -12.34 10.82 -18.81
CA ASP A 98 -11.89 9.55 -18.23
C ASP A 98 -10.96 9.82 -17.04
N ASN A 99 -11.27 10.81 -16.20
CA ASN A 99 -10.84 10.83 -14.82
C ASN A 99 -11.64 9.75 -14.11
N ARG A 100 -11.31 8.51 -14.44
CA ARG A 100 -11.25 7.45 -13.45
C ARG A 100 -10.24 7.93 -12.41
N LEU A 101 -10.67 8.84 -11.53
CA LEU A 101 -10.10 9.01 -10.20
C LEU A 101 -10.43 7.73 -9.44
N HIS A 102 -9.87 6.61 -9.89
CA HIS A 102 -9.65 5.49 -9.04
C HIS A 102 -8.56 5.97 -8.09
N GLN A 103 -8.94 6.53 -6.95
CA GLN A 103 -8.11 6.40 -5.76
C GLN A 103 -7.98 4.89 -5.54
N ARG A 104 -6.96 4.30 -6.18
CA ARG A 104 -6.62 2.90 -6.02
C ARG A 104 -6.13 2.76 -4.59
N LEU A 105 -7.01 2.28 -3.71
CA LEU A 105 -6.65 1.93 -2.35
C LEU A 105 -5.59 0.84 -2.41
N ARG A 106 -4.34 1.21 -2.14
CA ARG A 106 -3.23 0.28 -2.05
C ARG A 106 -3.29 -0.35 -0.67
N HIS A 107 -3.39 -1.68 -0.62
CA HIS A 107 -3.31 -2.41 0.63
C HIS A 107 -1.99 -3.15 0.71
N ILE A 108 -1.13 -2.70 1.63
CA ILE A 108 0.15 -3.33 1.91
C ILE A 108 -0.01 -4.21 3.14
N ALA A 109 0.58 -5.40 3.12
CA ALA A 109 0.65 -6.26 4.30
C ALA A 109 2.09 -6.59 4.65
N PHE A 110 2.50 -6.24 5.87
CA PHE A 110 3.74 -6.73 6.46
C PHE A 110 3.47 -8.05 7.15
N VAL A 111 3.99 -9.14 6.59
CA VAL A 111 3.86 -10.49 7.11
C VAL A 111 5.11 -10.81 7.92
N VAL A 112 5.00 -10.68 9.25
CA VAL A 112 6.09 -10.87 10.20
C VAL A 112 6.09 -12.33 10.66
N ASP A 113 7.10 -13.09 10.23
CA ASP A 113 7.21 -14.51 10.55
C ASP A 113 7.80 -14.77 11.95
N GLY A 114 7.32 -15.83 12.60
CA GLY A 114 7.69 -16.22 13.95
C GLY A 114 9.17 -16.55 14.12
N SER A 115 9.86 -16.90 13.03
CA SER A 115 11.32 -17.04 12.99
C SER A 115 12.08 -15.81 13.50
N LEU A 116 11.53 -14.62 13.31
CA LEU A 116 12.13 -13.37 13.78
C LEU A 116 12.27 -13.32 15.30
N SER A 117 11.56 -14.16 16.06
CA SER A 117 11.74 -14.26 17.52
C SER A 117 13.19 -14.57 17.93
N ALA A 118 13.95 -15.29 17.09
CA ALA A 118 15.39 -15.53 17.30
C ALA A 118 16.25 -14.25 17.20
N SER A 119 15.70 -13.18 16.63
CA SER A 119 16.36 -11.89 16.38
C SER A 119 16.22 -10.89 17.54
N ARG A 120 15.73 -11.33 18.70
CA ARG A 120 15.69 -10.53 19.95
C ARG A 120 17.08 -10.32 20.56
N ASN A 121 18.10 -11.01 20.06
CA ASN A 121 19.48 -10.84 20.49
C ASN A 121 20.08 -9.54 19.95
N LYS A 122 20.83 -8.82 20.79
CA LYS A 122 21.63 -7.67 20.38
C LYS A 122 23.04 -8.15 19.99
N PRO A 123 23.41 -8.14 18.70
CA PRO A 123 24.78 -8.44 18.29
C PRO A 123 25.71 -7.30 18.71
N LYS A 124 26.99 -7.62 18.94
CA LYS A 124 28.00 -6.63 19.39
C LYS A 124 28.20 -5.49 18.40
N ASN A 125 27.99 -5.77 17.11
CA ASN A 125 28.29 -4.86 16.02
C ASN A 125 27.13 -3.92 15.68
N LEU A 126 25.95 -4.09 16.29
CA LEU A 126 24.79 -3.23 16.04
C LEU A 126 24.41 -2.41 17.28
N PRO A 127 23.91 -1.18 17.09
CA PRO A 127 23.53 -0.32 18.20
C PRO A 127 22.29 -0.82 18.95
N PHE A 128 21.42 -1.59 18.30
CA PHE A 128 20.15 -2.09 18.83
C PHE A 128 19.95 -3.59 18.56
N GLN A 129 18.93 -4.19 19.19
CA GLN A 129 18.50 -5.56 18.88
C GLN A 129 18.02 -5.65 17.43
N ARG A 130 18.30 -6.77 16.75
CA ARG A 130 17.96 -6.93 15.32
C ARG A 130 16.46 -6.78 15.07
N MET A 131 15.61 -7.36 15.92
CA MET A 131 14.16 -7.17 15.86
C MET A 131 13.77 -5.68 15.89
N THR A 132 14.37 -4.90 16.78
CA THR A 132 14.13 -3.45 16.87
C THR A 132 14.52 -2.74 15.58
N LEU A 133 15.63 -3.11 14.97
CA LEU A 133 16.08 -2.54 13.70
C LEU A 133 15.10 -2.87 12.57
N VAL A 134 14.66 -4.12 12.46
CA VAL A 134 13.68 -4.57 11.45
C VAL A 134 12.36 -3.80 11.60
N MET A 135 11.83 -3.74 12.82
CA MET A 135 10.60 -2.99 13.08
C MET A 135 10.76 -1.50 12.80
N SER A 136 11.91 -0.91 13.14
CA SER A 136 12.18 0.49 12.80
C SER A 136 12.22 0.74 11.30
N CYS A 137 12.71 -0.22 10.50
CA CYS A 137 12.69 -0.13 9.04
C CYS A 137 11.28 -0.15 8.48
N LEU A 138 10.46 -1.11 8.90
CA LEU A 138 9.08 -1.23 8.44
C LEU A 138 8.25 0.01 8.80
N LEU A 139 8.46 0.57 9.99
CA LEU A 139 7.82 1.83 10.39
C LEU A 139 8.32 3.04 9.61
N THR A 140 9.61 3.06 9.27
CA THR A 140 10.19 4.12 8.43
C THR A 140 9.63 4.03 7.02
N LEU A 141 9.61 2.84 6.44
CA LEU A 141 9.01 2.57 5.13
C LEU A 141 7.53 2.99 5.11
N TRP A 142 6.74 2.61 6.11
CA TRP A 142 5.35 3.04 6.25
C TRP A 142 5.19 4.56 6.18
N SER A 143 5.92 5.30 7.01
CA SER A 143 5.81 6.77 7.03
C SER A 143 6.28 7.43 5.75
N ARG A 144 7.26 6.83 5.07
CA ARG A 144 7.69 7.31 3.76
C ARG A 144 6.61 7.09 2.72
N LEU A 145 6.01 5.90 2.68
CA LEU A 145 4.88 5.60 1.81
C LEU A 145 3.68 6.51 2.10
N GLU A 146 3.35 6.81 3.36
CA GLU A 146 2.29 7.78 3.70
C GLU A 146 2.60 9.23 3.26
N GLY A 147 3.88 9.58 3.17
CA GLY A 147 4.29 10.91 2.72
C GLY A 147 4.34 11.03 1.20
N ILE A 148 4.52 9.92 0.49
CA ILE A 148 4.60 9.87 -0.98
C ILE A 148 3.23 9.57 -1.59
N LEU A 149 2.50 8.64 -0.99
CA LEU A 149 1.18 8.20 -1.39
C LEU A 149 0.16 8.92 -0.49
N ALA A 150 -0.89 9.50 -1.08
CA ALA A 150 -1.91 10.22 -0.31
C ALA A 150 -2.48 9.35 0.82
N ARG A 151 -2.59 9.90 2.03
CA ARG A 151 -2.98 9.15 3.25
C ARG A 151 -4.29 8.38 3.14
N GLU A 152 -5.25 8.89 2.37
CA GLU A 152 -6.56 8.26 2.17
C GLU A 152 -6.52 7.06 1.21
N ALA A 153 -5.45 6.93 0.43
CA ALA A 153 -5.27 5.89 -0.58
C ALA A 153 -4.53 4.65 -0.06
N LEU A 154 -4.17 4.60 1.22
CA LEU A 154 -3.25 3.58 1.73
C LEU A 154 -3.74 2.89 3.00
N ARG A 155 -3.74 1.56 2.98
CA ARG A 155 -4.06 0.70 4.12
C ARG A 155 -2.90 -0.23 4.41
N LEU A 156 -2.62 -0.46 5.70
CA LEU A 156 -1.62 -1.42 6.18
C LEU A 156 -2.27 -2.55 6.97
N SER A 157 -1.79 -3.77 6.76
CA SER A 157 -2.01 -4.88 7.70
C SER A 157 -0.68 -5.37 8.24
N TRP A 158 -0.56 -5.45 9.56
CA TRP A 158 0.49 -6.20 10.23
C TRP A 158 -0.02 -7.59 10.53
N ILE A 159 0.63 -8.59 9.96
CA ILE A 159 0.24 -9.99 10.07
C ILE A 159 1.36 -10.73 10.77
N PHE A 160 1.12 -11.12 12.01
CA PHE A 160 2.07 -11.90 12.80
C PHE A 160 1.77 -13.38 12.61
N VAL A 161 2.77 -14.10 12.09
CA VAL A 161 2.64 -15.50 11.72
C VAL A 161 3.45 -16.34 12.69
N GLY A 162 2.86 -17.40 13.23
CA GLY A 162 3.58 -18.35 14.08
C GLY A 162 2.75 -18.87 15.24
N HIS A 163 3.43 -19.46 16.23
CA HIS A 163 2.77 -19.92 17.45
C HIS A 163 2.43 -18.74 18.35
N ARG A 164 1.19 -18.68 18.87
CA ARG A 164 0.54 -17.56 19.61
C ARG A 164 1.39 -16.66 20.53
N ASN A 165 2.58 -17.09 20.97
CA ASN A 165 3.47 -16.33 21.84
C ASN A 165 4.82 -15.92 21.21
N SER A 166 5.16 -16.36 19.99
CA SER A 166 6.49 -16.13 19.39
C SER A 166 6.83 -14.63 19.27
N LEU A 167 5.85 -13.82 18.87
CA LEU A 167 5.98 -12.38 18.61
C LEU A 167 4.98 -11.53 19.41
N LYS A 168 4.54 -12.05 20.56
CA LYS A 168 3.50 -11.39 21.37
C LYS A 168 3.94 -10.00 21.85
N ASP A 169 5.20 -9.86 22.25
CA ASP A 169 5.72 -8.60 22.78
C ASP A 169 5.80 -7.54 21.68
N GLU A 170 6.24 -7.93 20.47
CA GLU A 170 6.30 -7.06 19.30
C GLU A 170 4.90 -6.65 18.83
N PHE A 171 3.95 -7.59 18.81
CA PHE A 171 2.54 -7.30 18.52
C PHE A 171 1.98 -6.27 19.50
N GLN A 172 2.19 -6.47 20.82
CA GLN A 172 1.70 -5.55 21.85
C GLN A 172 2.38 -4.18 21.79
N LEU A 173 3.68 -4.14 21.50
CA LEU A 173 4.42 -2.89 21.35
C LEU A 173 3.90 -2.08 20.17
N LEU A 174 3.77 -2.70 18.99
CA LEU A 174 3.36 -2.02 17.77
C LEU A 174 1.89 -1.63 17.78
N SER A 175 1.00 -2.49 18.27
CA SER A 175 -0.43 -2.15 18.39
C SER A 175 -0.68 -0.98 19.34
N ARG A 176 0.15 -0.81 20.38
CA ARG A 176 0.10 0.38 21.25
C ARG A 176 0.70 1.60 20.59
N LEU A 177 1.84 1.45 19.91
CA LEU A 177 2.51 2.55 19.22
C LEU A 177 1.64 3.15 18.11
N LEU A 178 0.88 2.29 17.42
CA LEU A 178 0.09 2.64 16.22
C LEU A 178 -1.42 2.62 16.49
N ALA A 179 -1.81 2.78 17.76
CA ALA A 179 -3.20 2.82 18.16
C ALA A 179 -4.01 3.93 17.44
N PRO A 180 -3.47 5.14 17.19
CA PRO A 180 -4.17 6.16 16.39
C PRO A 180 -4.50 5.68 14.98
N GLU A 181 -3.54 5.07 14.27
CA GLU A 181 -3.69 4.59 12.90
C GLU A 181 -4.68 3.41 12.81
N VAL A 182 -4.75 2.60 13.85
CA VAL A 182 -5.75 1.53 14.00
C VAL A 182 -7.14 2.12 14.22
N ALA A 183 -7.27 3.14 15.09
CA ALA A 183 -8.55 3.80 15.36
C ALA A 183 -9.13 4.48 14.10
N GLU A 184 -8.26 4.99 13.23
CA GLU A 184 -8.63 5.58 11.93
C GLU A 184 -8.95 4.52 10.85
N GLY A 185 -8.77 3.23 11.14
CA GLY A 185 -9.01 2.14 10.18
C GLY A 185 -8.00 2.08 9.02
N ARG A 186 -6.85 2.76 9.16
CA ARG A 186 -5.75 2.74 8.18
C ARG A 186 -4.80 1.58 8.43
N MET A 187 -4.80 1.05 9.65
CA MET A 187 -3.96 -0.06 10.05
C MET A 187 -4.77 -1.18 10.71
N ALA A 188 -4.44 -2.43 10.39
CA ALA A 188 -4.98 -3.60 11.05
C ALA A 188 -3.85 -4.47 11.62
N PHE A 189 -4.12 -5.15 12.72
CA PHE A 189 -3.20 -6.09 13.37
C PHE A 189 -3.87 -7.45 13.45
N GLU A 190 -3.22 -8.47 12.92
CA GLU A 190 -3.74 -9.83 12.91
C GLU A 190 -2.66 -10.82 13.37
N TYR A 191 -3.11 -11.88 14.06
CA TYR A 191 -2.26 -12.98 14.47
C TYR A 191 -2.81 -14.28 13.90
N MET A 192 -2.00 -15.03 13.17
CA MET A 192 -2.47 -16.24 12.47
C MET A 192 -1.40 -17.32 12.36
N SER A 193 -1.84 -18.56 12.12
CA SER A 193 -0.92 -19.66 11.77
C SER A 193 -0.45 -19.53 10.32
N GLU A 194 0.65 -20.20 9.96
CA GLU A 194 1.16 -20.23 8.58
C GLU A 194 0.11 -20.69 7.57
N LYS A 195 -0.66 -21.74 7.89
CA LYS A 195 -1.74 -22.23 7.03
C LYS A 195 -2.83 -21.16 6.82
N ASN A 196 -3.18 -20.40 7.86
CA ASN A 196 -4.20 -19.37 7.77
C ASN A 196 -3.69 -18.12 7.04
N ARG A 197 -2.39 -17.82 7.14
CA ARG A 197 -1.73 -16.75 6.38
C ARG A 197 -1.99 -16.88 4.90
N ASP A 198 -1.74 -18.06 4.33
CA ASP A 198 -1.84 -18.24 2.88
C ASP A 198 -3.28 -18.15 2.38
N ILE A 199 -4.22 -18.67 3.17
CA ILE A 199 -5.66 -18.53 2.91
C ILE A 199 -6.08 -17.06 2.96
N TRP A 200 -5.65 -16.33 4.00
CA TRP A 200 -5.97 -14.92 4.18
C TRP A 200 -5.41 -14.07 3.03
N ILE A 201 -4.16 -14.30 2.64
CA ILE A 201 -3.51 -13.60 1.53
C ILE A 201 -4.29 -13.85 0.23
N ALA A 202 -4.61 -15.10 -0.07
CA ALA A 202 -5.40 -15.46 -1.26
C ALA A 202 -6.82 -14.86 -1.24
N GLN A 203 -7.40 -14.65 -0.04
CA GLN A 203 -8.68 -13.97 0.11
C GLN A 203 -8.54 -12.46 -0.14
N GLN A 204 -7.55 -11.79 0.44
CA GLN A 204 -7.34 -10.35 0.24
C GLN A 204 -7.03 -10.00 -1.21
N PHE A 205 -6.24 -10.84 -1.90
CA PHE A 205 -6.01 -10.67 -3.34
C PHE A 205 -7.31 -10.70 -4.15
N ARG A 206 -8.19 -11.68 -3.87
CA ARG A 206 -9.49 -11.80 -4.57
C ARG A 206 -10.42 -10.63 -4.29
N GLU A 207 -10.43 -10.12 -3.07
CA GLU A 207 -11.36 -9.06 -2.64
C GLU A 207 -10.90 -7.65 -3.04
N ARG A 208 -9.59 -7.39 -3.06
CA ARG A 208 -9.06 -6.02 -3.12
C ARG A 208 -8.32 -5.67 -4.41
N GLY A 209 -7.90 -6.65 -5.21
CA GLY A 209 -7.24 -6.45 -6.51
C GLY A 209 -5.85 -5.81 -6.50
N LEU A 210 -5.56 -4.89 -5.57
CA LEU A 210 -4.27 -4.23 -5.37
C LEU A 210 -3.79 -4.46 -3.93
N PHE A 211 -3.37 -5.69 -3.68
CA PHE A 211 -2.87 -6.16 -2.40
C PHE A 211 -1.41 -6.59 -2.57
N GLN A 212 -0.51 -6.03 -1.76
CA GLN A 212 0.92 -6.35 -1.81
C GLN A 212 1.38 -6.92 -0.47
N PRO A 213 1.55 -8.25 -0.34
CA PRO A 213 2.20 -8.84 0.82
C PRO A 213 3.72 -8.65 0.72
N ILE A 214 4.34 -8.37 1.86
CA ILE A 214 5.77 -8.30 2.06
C ILE A 214 6.12 -9.25 3.20
N ASP A 215 6.81 -10.34 2.90
CA ASP A 215 7.21 -11.34 3.89
C ASP A 215 8.50 -10.93 4.58
N ILE A 216 8.50 -10.91 5.92
CA ILE A 216 9.68 -10.63 6.73
C ILE A 216 10.04 -11.88 7.53
N ILE A 217 11.20 -12.47 7.22
CA ILE A 217 11.67 -13.75 7.78
C ILE A 217 13.09 -13.64 8.33
N ALA A 218 13.45 -14.51 9.29
CA ALA A 218 14.84 -14.70 9.73
C ALA A 218 15.47 -15.95 9.11
N ASP A 219 16.79 -15.91 8.96
CA ASP A 219 17.63 -17.01 8.42
C ASP A 219 17.29 -18.39 8.99
N GLY A 220 17.39 -19.41 8.14
CA GLY A 220 17.41 -20.82 8.54
C GLY A 220 16.05 -21.48 8.83
N SER A 221 14.94 -20.75 8.71
CA SER A 221 13.64 -21.27 9.17
C SER A 221 12.94 -22.06 8.08
N HIS A 222 12.68 -21.42 6.95
CA HIS A 222 12.14 -21.96 5.72
C HIS A 222 12.52 -20.91 4.66
N GLY A 223 13.10 -21.27 3.51
CA GLY A 223 13.36 -20.26 2.46
C GLY A 223 12.10 -19.44 2.15
N PHE A 224 12.24 -18.25 1.55
CA PHE A 224 11.09 -17.40 1.22
C PHE A 224 9.93 -18.24 0.68
N PRO A 225 8.72 -18.15 1.29
CA PRO A 225 7.61 -18.98 0.87
C PRO A 225 7.35 -18.73 -0.62
N GLU A 226 7.62 -19.73 -1.45
CA GLU A 226 7.37 -19.70 -2.89
C GLU A 226 5.87 -19.81 -3.12
N LEU A 227 5.18 -18.69 -2.95
CA LEU A 227 3.78 -18.56 -3.28
C LEU A 227 3.68 -17.60 -4.45
N VAL A 228 3.64 -18.20 -5.64
CA VAL A 228 3.37 -17.50 -6.89
C VAL A 228 1.86 -17.36 -7.02
N PHE A 229 1.33 -16.20 -6.65
CA PHE A 229 -0.05 -15.85 -6.97
C PHE A 229 -0.04 -14.87 -8.14
N ASN A 230 -0.56 -15.32 -9.29
CA ASN A 230 -0.93 -14.46 -10.41
C ASN A 230 0.23 -13.64 -11.03
N GLU A 231 1.36 -14.29 -11.32
CA GLU A 231 2.58 -13.70 -11.92
C GLU A 231 3.27 -12.60 -11.09
N GLN A 232 2.63 -12.06 -10.06
CA GLN A 232 3.21 -11.13 -9.11
C GLN A 232 4.01 -11.89 -8.04
N GLN A 233 5.33 -11.89 -8.17
CA GLN A 233 6.21 -12.44 -7.14
C GLN A 233 6.06 -11.65 -5.83
N ARG A 234 5.95 -12.36 -4.71
CA ARG A 234 5.90 -11.75 -3.37
C ARG A 234 7.22 -11.04 -3.09
N LEU A 235 7.14 -9.82 -2.59
CA LEU A 235 8.29 -9.11 -2.06
C LEU A 235 8.66 -9.74 -0.72
N GLY A 236 9.96 -9.99 -0.52
CA GLY A 236 10.47 -10.61 0.68
C GLY A 236 11.65 -9.84 1.26
N ILE A 237 11.65 -9.68 2.57
CA ILE A 237 12.75 -9.17 3.37
C ILE A 237 13.26 -10.32 4.25
N MET A 238 14.52 -10.71 4.07
CA MET A 238 15.17 -11.72 4.89
C MET A 238 16.25 -11.09 5.74
N LEU A 239 16.20 -11.35 7.05
CA LEU A 239 17.26 -11.00 7.98
C LEU A 239 18.24 -12.17 8.06
N GLN A 240 19.38 -12.03 7.38
CA GLN A 240 20.48 -12.99 7.38
C GLN A 240 21.65 -12.49 8.23
N GLY A 241 21.78 -13.04 9.45
CA GLY A 241 22.76 -12.53 10.42
C GLY A 241 22.49 -11.07 10.78
N ASP A 242 23.42 -10.17 10.44
CA ASP A 242 23.29 -8.71 10.63
C ASP A 242 22.84 -7.98 9.35
N ARG A 243 22.44 -8.73 8.31
CA ARG A 243 22.13 -8.20 6.98
C ARG A 243 20.67 -8.29 6.62
N LEU A 244 20.15 -7.27 5.94
CA LEU A 244 18.84 -7.30 5.29
C LEU A 244 19.00 -7.62 3.82
N GLN A 245 18.38 -8.70 3.37
CA GLN A 245 18.32 -9.08 1.97
C GLN A 245 16.89 -8.88 1.44
N LEU A 246 16.80 -8.34 0.23
CA LEU A 246 15.55 -8.26 -0.51
C LEU A 246 15.48 -9.41 -1.51
N LYS A 247 14.32 -10.06 -1.58
CA LYS A 247 13.97 -10.96 -2.66
C LYS A 247 12.76 -10.38 -3.39
N GLY A 248 12.91 -10.17 -4.70
CA GLY A 248 11.88 -9.69 -5.60
C GLY A 248 12.15 -10.17 -7.03
N GLU A 249 11.34 -9.71 -7.98
CA GLU A 249 11.32 -10.16 -9.39
C GLU A 249 12.69 -10.06 -10.11
N LYS A 250 13.51 -9.09 -9.69
CA LYS A 250 14.93 -9.03 -9.98
C LYS A 250 15.63 -9.41 -8.69
N ASN A 251 16.40 -10.51 -8.66
CA ASN A 251 17.27 -10.92 -7.55
C ASN A 251 18.33 -9.84 -7.20
N GLN A 252 17.87 -8.68 -6.72
CA GLN A 252 18.73 -7.63 -6.19
C GLN A 252 19.01 -7.98 -4.74
N LEU A 253 20.03 -8.80 -4.56
CA LEU A 253 20.70 -8.98 -3.28
C LEU A 253 21.35 -7.64 -2.92
N VAL A 254 20.63 -6.80 -2.18
CA VAL A 254 21.25 -5.65 -1.51
C VAL A 254 21.97 -6.23 -0.29
N ASP A 255 23.25 -6.59 -0.46
CA ASP A 255 24.06 -7.21 0.59
C ASP A 255 24.49 -6.16 1.62
N ASN A 256 23.64 -5.96 2.62
CA ASN A 256 23.65 -4.76 3.44
C ASN A 256 24.09 -5.07 4.87
N SER A 257 25.31 -4.68 5.25
CA SER A 257 25.89 -5.03 6.56
C SER A 257 26.16 -3.83 7.47
N VAL A 258 26.11 -2.61 6.93
CA VAL A 258 26.43 -1.39 7.67
C VAL A 258 25.15 -0.64 8.01
N TRP A 259 24.74 -0.75 9.27
CA TRP A 259 23.73 0.14 9.82
C TRP A 259 24.31 1.55 10.03
N PRO A 260 23.55 2.64 9.77
CA PRO A 260 22.19 2.68 9.20
C PRO A 260 22.13 2.76 7.67
N ASP A 261 23.22 3.09 7.00
CA ASP A 261 23.24 3.50 5.58
C ASP A 261 22.78 2.42 4.62
N ASP A 262 23.19 1.18 4.84
CA ASP A 262 22.80 0.06 3.98
C ASP A 262 21.32 -0.26 4.14
N TRP A 263 20.80 -0.19 5.37
CA TRP A 263 19.40 -0.45 5.67
C TRP A 263 18.50 0.67 5.12
N ALA A 264 18.99 1.91 5.09
CA ALA A 264 18.35 3.02 4.39
C ALA A 264 18.27 2.75 2.86
N ARG A 265 19.33 2.24 2.24
CA ARG A 265 19.29 1.83 0.82
C ARG A 265 18.21 0.78 0.55
N THR A 266 18.07 -0.22 1.42
CA THR A 266 16.96 -1.21 1.35
C THR A 266 15.59 -0.53 1.35
N ILE A 267 15.37 0.46 2.22
CA ILE A 267 14.11 1.20 2.29
C ILE A 267 13.86 1.97 0.99
N GLY A 268 14.87 2.62 0.43
CA GLY A 268 14.75 3.33 -0.85
C GLY A 268 14.35 2.40 -2.01
N VAL A 269 14.95 1.20 -2.09
CA VAL A 269 14.57 0.21 -3.10
C VAL A 269 13.13 -0.27 -2.92
N LEU A 270 12.70 -0.54 -1.68
CA LEU A 270 11.31 -0.94 -1.39
C LEU A 270 10.32 0.18 -1.71
N GLU A 271 10.66 1.43 -1.39
CA GLU A 271 9.86 2.60 -1.72
C GLU A 271 9.66 2.71 -3.24
N GLU A 272 10.72 2.58 -4.03
CA GLU A 272 10.64 2.61 -5.50
C GLU A 272 9.74 1.49 -6.02
N MET A 273 9.92 0.25 -5.55
CA MET A 273 9.12 -0.91 -5.98
C MET A 273 7.63 -0.76 -5.63
N LEU A 274 7.31 -0.25 -4.44
CA LEU A 274 5.93 -0.10 -3.95
C LEU A 274 5.21 1.12 -4.52
N THR A 275 5.95 2.08 -5.09
CA THR A 275 5.39 3.26 -5.75
C THR A 275 5.29 3.09 -7.27
N SER A 276 6.17 2.28 -7.88
CA SER A 276 6.17 2.01 -9.33
C SER A 276 5.05 1.07 -9.82
N THR A 277 4.41 0.32 -8.91
CA THR A 277 3.28 -0.59 -9.16
C THR A 277 1.93 0.13 -9.17
#